data_AF-A0AAE1WUE5-F1
#
_entry.id   AF-A0AAE1WUE5-F1
#
_cell.length_a   1.000
_cell.length_b   1.000
_cell.length_c   1.000
_cell.angle_alpha   90.00
_cell.angle_beta   90.00
_cell.angle_gamma   90.00
#
_symmetry.space_group_name_H-M   'P 1'
#
loop_
_entity.id
_entity.type
_entity.pdbx_description
1 polymer ?
#
loop_
_entity_poly.entity_id
_entity_poly.type
_entity_poly.pdbx_seq_one_letter_code
_entity_poly.pdbx_strand_id
1 'polypeptide(L)'
;MKRYIYRLPAHVTDLDDKAYKPQVVSLGPYHHGQPHLKGAMDEHKHCALLHFLKSSGKSLRLYVEALRDAYDQLDPKWQEDDDAFLKMMVVDGCFILEILRMDTDNYAPSDPLFSKHGLLHALQSVKREMLLLEIQVPLLVLLKIPEVPSTEAEADTTNLMEVYTAFFLNGLFRDSKDVHNPVFMWHHQDNLGSEKDVANLFRQSVTLDPESSLEMPNMIAIKN
;
A
#
# COMPACT_ATOMS: atom_id res chain seq x y z
N MET A 1 1.35 -9.27 19.25
CA MET A 1 0.45 -8.35 18.52
C MET A 1 -0.27 -9.15 17.46
N LYS A 2 -1.61 -9.26 17.54
CA LYS A 2 -2.38 -10.01 16.54
C LYS A 2 -2.34 -9.26 15.20
N ARG A 3 -1.99 -9.97 14.12
CA ARG A 3 -1.71 -9.40 12.80
C ARG A 3 -3.00 -9.39 11.98
N TYR A 4 -3.89 -8.43 12.25
CA TYR A 4 -5.20 -8.33 11.61
C TYR A 4 -5.14 -7.58 10.28
N ILE A 5 -5.98 -8.01 9.34
CA ILE A 5 -6.29 -7.27 8.12
C ILE A 5 -7.63 -6.56 8.37
N TYR A 6 -7.54 -5.26 8.62
CA TYR A 6 -8.70 -4.48 9.01
C TYR A 6 -9.54 -4.11 7.79
N ARG A 7 -10.86 -4.22 7.93
CA ARG A 7 -11.83 -3.71 6.97
C ARG A 7 -12.60 -2.57 7.62
N LEU A 8 -12.70 -1.43 6.95
CA LEU A 8 -13.52 -0.35 7.46
C LEU A 8 -15.01 -0.72 7.41
N PRO A 9 -15.80 -0.35 8.43
CA PRO A 9 -17.25 -0.52 8.37
C PRO A 9 -17.86 0.27 7.20
N ALA A 10 -18.86 -0.30 6.54
CA ALA A 10 -19.50 0.32 5.37
C ALA A 10 -20.00 1.75 5.63
N HIS A 11 -20.58 2.00 6.81
CA HIS A 11 -21.07 3.34 7.18
C HIS A 11 -19.98 4.42 7.24
N VAL A 12 -18.69 4.05 7.34
CA VAL A 12 -17.56 4.98 7.25
C VAL A 12 -17.16 5.16 5.80
N THR A 13 -17.03 4.06 5.05
CA THR A 13 -16.59 4.11 3.65
C THR A 13 -17.59 4.82 2.75
N ASP A 14 -18.89 4.67 3.03
CA ASP A 14 -19.97 5.24 2.21
C ASP A 14 -20.14 6.76 2.41
N LEU A 15 -19.44 7.37 3.38
CA LEU A 15 -19.41 8.83 3.56
C LEU A 15 -18.63 9.52 2.45
N ASP A 16 -17.53 8.89 1.99
CA ASP A 16 -16.76 9.34 0.84
C ASP A 16 -16.01 8.14 0.22
N ASP A 17 -16.67 7.48 -0.73
CA ASP A 17 -16.11 6.33 -1.44
C ASP A 17 -14.71 6.61 -2.02
N LYS A 18 -14.44 7.83 -2.48
CA LYS A 18 -13.14 8.18 -3.09
C LYS A 18 -12.03 8.34 -2.06
N ALA A 19 -12.35 8.57 -0.80
CA ALA A 19 -11.38 8.70 0.29
C ALA A 19 -10.99 7.37 0.92
N TYR A 20 -11.83 6.33 0.78
CA TYR A 20 -11.60 5.03 1.40
C TYR A 20 -11.40 3.89 0.41
N LYS A 21 -12.09 3.90 -0.74
CA LYS A 21 -12.03 2.82 -1.72
C LYS A 21 -11.00 3.12 -2.82
N PRO A 22 -10.17 2.13 -3.21
CA PRO A 22 -9.21 2.28 -4.28
C PRO A 22 -9.89 2.63 -5.61
N GLN A 23 -9.20 3.44 -6.42
CA GLN A 23 -9.65 3.89 -7.73
C GLN A 23 -8.72 3.44 -8.86
N VAL A 24 -7.45 3.14 -8.55
CA VAL A 24 -6.42 2.86 -9.55
C VAL A 24 -5.82 1.47 -9.38
N VAL A 25 -5.57 1.05 -8.15
CA VAL A 25 -4.98 -0.26 -7.88
C VAL A 25 -5.57 -0.87 -6.62
N SER A 26 -6.07 -2.10 -6.73
CA SER A 26 -6.45 -2.87 -5.55
C SER A 26 -5.19 -3.31 -4.80
N LEU A 27 -5.11 -3.13 -3.49
CA LEU A 27 -4.03 -3.68 -2.66
C LEU A 27 -4.64 -4.45 -1.48
N GLY A 28 -4.38 -5.76 -1.44
CA GLY A 28 -4.94 -6.69 -0.46
C GLY A 28 -6.34 -7.23 -0.82
N PRO A 29 -6.97 -7.99 0.10
CA PRO A 29 -8.08 -8.91 -0.21
C PRO A 29 -9.44 -8.28 -0.54
N TYR A 30 -9.87 -7.22 0.15
CA TYR A 30 -11.27 -6.77 0.09
C TYR A 30 -11.64 -6.05 -1.20
N HIS A 31 -10.65 -5.48 -1.92
CA HIS A 31 -10.85 -4.90 -3.25
C HIS A 31 -10.32 -5.78 -4.39
N HIS A 32 -9.79 -6.96 -4.06
CA HIS A 32 -9.18 -7.83 -5.04
C HIS A 32 -10.19 -8.27 -6.10
N GLY A 33 -9.79 -8.16 -7.37
CA GLY A 33 -10.59 -8.62 -8.50
C GLY A 33 -11.85 -7.78 -8.80
N GLN A 34 -12.00 -6.60 -8.21
CA GLN A 34 -13.10 -5.70 -8.57
C GLN A 34 -12.98 -5.26 -10.04
N PRO A 35 -14.05 -5.33 -10.85
CA PRO A 35 -13.95 -5.11 -12.29
C PRO A 35 -13.35 -3.77 -12.71
N HIS A 36 -13.57 -2.71 -11.94
CA HIS A 36 -13.04 -1.37 -12.24
C HIS A 36 -11.56 -1.20 -11.87
N LEU A 37 -10.97 -2.13 -11.11
CA LEU A 37 -9.56 -2.15 -10.70
C LEU A 37 -8.75 -3.20 -11.46
N LYS A 38 -9.42 -4.09 -12.21
CA LYS A 38 -8.75 -5.05 -13.09
C LYS A 38 -8.18 -4.33 -14.30
N GLY A 39 -6.90 -4.54 -14.58
CA GLY A 39 -6.28 -4.01 -15.79
C GLY A 39 -4.78 -3.81 -15.67
N ALA A 40 -4.27 -2.73 -16.27
CA ALA A 40 -2.84 -2.47 -16.44
C ALA A 40 -2.03 -2.55 -15.13
N MET A 41 -2.59 -2.15 -13.98
CA MET A 41 -1.85 -2.20 -12.71
C MET A 41 -1.59 -3.63 -12.23
N ASP A 42 -2.46 -4.59 -12.53
CA ASP A 42 -2.19 -5.99 -12.18
C ASP A 42 -1.00 -6.55 -12.99
N GLU A 43 -0.83 -6.12 -14.24
CA GLU A 43 0.33 -6.48 -15.05
C GLU A 43 1.63 -5.96 -14.42
N HIS A 44 1.65 -4.72 -13.94
CA HIS A 44 2.81 -4.16 -13.24
C HIS A 44 3.13 -4.89 -11.93
N LYS A 45 2.11 -5.32 -11.18
CA LYS A 45 2.35 -6.16 -9.99
C LYS A 45 2.98 -7.50 -10.35
N HIS A 46 2.54 -8.13 -11.44
CA HIS A 46 3.16 -9.35 -11.93
C HIS A 46 4.59 -9.12 -12.40
N CYS A 47 4.88 -7.99 -13.08
CA CYS A 47 6.24 -7.60 -13.43
C CYS A 47 7.12 -7.44 -12.20
N ALA A 48 6.63 -6.74 -11.16
CA ALA A 48 7.35 -6.58 -9.90
C ALA A 48 7.64 -7.94 -9.23
N LEU A 49 6.64 -8.84 -9.15
CA LEU A 49 6.86 -10.20 -8.65
C LEU A 49 7.95 -10.93 -9.46
N LEU A 50 7.87 -10.90 -10.79
CA LEU A 50 8.85 -11.56 -11.65
C LEU A 50 10.27 -11.00 -11.44
N HIS A 51 10.39 -9.70 -11.20
CA HIS A 51 11.67 -9.08 -10.86
C HIS A 51 12.22 -9.61 -9.53
N PHE A 52 11.39 -9.72 -8.49
CA PHE A 52 11.77 -10.32 -7.20
C PHE A 52 12.18 -11.79 -7.32
N LEU A 53 11.43 -12.60 -8.08
CA LEU A 53 11.76 -14.02 -8.27
C LEU A 53 13.09 -14.20 -9.04
N LYS A 54 13.34 -13.37 -10.05
CA LYS A 54 14.59 -13.40 -10.83
C LYS A 54 15.79 -12.95 -10.01
N SER A 55 15.69 -11.82 -9.32
CA SER A 55 16.79 -11.25 -8.52
C SER A 55 17.17 -12.13 -7.33
N SER A 56 16.20 -12.75 -6.67
CA SER A 56 16.47 -13.65 -5.54
C SER A 56 16.88 -15.07 -5.93
N GLY A 57 16.58 -15.48 -7.18
CA GLY A 57 16.67 -16.87 -7.62
C GLY A 57 15.72 -17.82 -6.89
N LYS A 58 14.69 -17.31 -6.22
CA LYS A 58 13.75 -18.10 -5.40
C LYS A 58 12.43 -18.34 -6.12
N SER A 59 11.76 -19.42 -5.71
CA SER A 59 10.40 -19.72 -6.17
C SER A 59 9.36 -18.93 -5.37
N LEU A 60 8.22 -18.63 -5.98
CA LEU A 60 7.07 -18.02 -5.32
C LEU A 60 6.66 -18.76 -4.04
N ARG A 61 6.79 -20.09 -4.04
CA ARG A 61 6.45 -20.95 -2.90
C ARG A 61 7.19 -20.55 -1.62
N LEU A 62 8.46 -20.16 -1.70
CA LEU A 62 9.24 -19.76 -0.53
C LEU A 62 8.73 -18.46 0.11
N TYR A 63 8.26 -17.51 -0.71
CA TYR A 63 7.63 -16.29 -0.22
C TYR A 63 6.28 -16.57 0.43
N VAL A 64 5.48 -17.46 -0.16
CA VAL A 64 4.20 -17.90 0.40
C VAL A 64 4.41 -18.60 1.75
N GLU A 65 5.39 -19.49 1.85
CA GLU A 65 5.75 -20.18 3.10
C GLU A 65 6.22 -19.18 4.16
N ALA A 66 7.11 -18.23 3.81
CA ALA A 66 7.58 -17.20 4.73
C ALA A 66 6.44 -16.32 5.28
N LEU A 67 5.45 -15.98 4.45
CA LEU A 67 4.25 -15.27 4.92
C LEU A 67 3.36 -16.17 5.76
N ARG A 68 3.16 -17.44 5.38
CA ARG A 68 2.34 -18.38 6.17
C ARG A 68 2.86 -18.52 7.59
N ASP A 69 4.17 -18.74 7.74
CA ASP A 69 4.82 -18.88 9.04
C ASP A 69 4.73 -17.60 9.87
N ALA A 70 4.61 -16.45 9.21
CA ALA A 70 4.41 -15.16 9.87
C ALA A 70 2.93 -14.89 10.22
N TYR A 71 1.96 -15.50 9.57
CA TYR A 71 0.57 -15.32 9.97
C TYR A 71 0.17 -16.34 11.04
N ASP A 72 0.39 -15.99 12.31
CA ASP A 72 0.12 -16.88 13.45
C ASP A 72 -1.33 -17.44 13.46
N GLN A 73 -2.31 -16.64 13.02
CA GLN A 73 -3.75 -16.97 13.04
C GLN A 73 -4.52 -16.21 11.95
N LEU A 74 -4.40 -16.64 10.69
CA LEU A 74 -5.32 -16.16 9.65
C LEU A 74 -6.76 -16.53 10.00
N ASP A 75 -7.71 -15.68 9.62
CA ASP A 75 -9.14 -16.05 9.59
C ASP A 75 -9.29 -17.36 8.75
N PRO A 76 -10.05 -18.37 9.22
CA PRO A 76 -10.24 -19.63 8.51
C PRO A 76 -10.55 -19.47 7.01
N LYS A 77 -11.29 -18.42 6.63
CA LYS A 77 -11.61 -18.15 5.21
C LYS A 77 -10.37 -17.93 4.32
N TRP A 78 -9.25 -17.49 4.89
CA TRP A 78 -7.97 -17.29 4.20
C TRP A 78 -7.01 -18.48 4.36
N GLN A 79 -7.35 -19.46 5.20
CA GLN A 79 -6.58 -20.68 5.35
C GLN A 79 -7.03 -21.76 4.35
N GLU A 80 -8.33 -21.76 4.01
CA GLU A 80 -8.97 -22.78 3.18
C GLU A 80 -8.96 -22.45 1.68
N ASP A 81 -8.20 -21.43 1.24
CA ASP A 81 -8.28 -20.85 -0.11
C ASP A 81 -7.14 -21.28 -1.06
N ASP A 82 -6.48 -22.41 -0.80
CA ASP A 82 -5.34 -22.92 -1.58
C ASP A 82 -4.22 -21.87 -1.78
N ASP A 83 -3.95 -21.12 -0.71
CA ASP A 83 -2.96 -20.03 -0.64
C ASP A 83 -3.25 -18.84 -1.54
N ALA A 84 -4.46 -18.73 -2.10
CA ALA A 84 -4.82 -17.62 -2.97
C ALA A 84 -4.57 -16.27 -2.27
N PHE A 85 -4.99 -16.16 -1.01
CA PHE A 85 -4.74 -15.01 -0.16
C PHE A 85 -3.24 -14.71 -0.05
N LEU A 86 -2.42 -15.70 0.36
CA LEU A 86 -0.98 -15.49 0.55
C LEU A 86 -0.27 -15.10 -0.75
N LYS A 87 -0.62 -15.76 -1.86
CA LYS A 87 -0.08 -15.44 -3.20
C LYS A 87 -0.39 -14.00 -3.58
N MET A 88 -1.63 -13.54 -3.36
CA MET A 88 -2.03 -12.15 -3.57
C MET A 88 -1.21 -11.20 -2.68
N MET A 89 -1.02 -11.52 -1.40
CA MET A 89 -0.21 -10.69 -0.50
C MET A 89 1.25 -10.59 -0.95
N VAL A 90 1.83 -11.68 -1.45
CA VAL A 90 3.19 -11.64 -2.03
C VAL A 90 3.24 -10.72 -3.25
N VAL A 91 2.28 -10.85 -4.17
CA VAL A 91 2.20 -10.01 -5.38
C VAL A 91 2.08 -8.53 -5.03
N ASP A 92 1.13 -8.17 -4.18
CA ASP A 92 0.90 -6.77 -3.78
C ASP A 92 2.08 -6.23 -2.94
N GLY A 93 2.69 -7.06 -2.09
CA GLY A 93 3.88 -6.70 -1.32
C GLY A 93 5.10 -6.45 -2.19
N CYS A 94 5.38 -7.31 -3.17
CA CYS A 94 6.45 -7.10 -4.16
C CYS A 94 6.23 -5.80 -4.93
N PHE A 95 5.00 -5.53 -5.37
CA PHE A 95 4.65 -4.29 -6.05
C PHE A 95 4.92 -3.04 -5.21
N ILE A 96 4.49 -3.04 -3.94
CA ILE A 96 4.74 -1.93 -3.01
C ILE A 96 6.25 -1.73 -2.81
N LEU A 97 7.00 -2.80 -2.56
CA LEU A 97 8.45 -2.72 -2.36
C LEU A 97 9.17 -2.19 -3.60
N GLU A 98 8.73 -2.59 -4.79
CA GLU A 98 9.28 -2.11 -6.05
C GLU A 98 9.06 -0.60 -6.24
N ILE A 99 7.84 -0.14 -5.93
CA ILE A 99 7.50 1.28 -5.93
C ILE A 99 8.34 2.06 -4.91
N LEU A 100 8.58 1.50 -3.72
CA LEU A 100 9.40 2.12 -2.67
C LEU A 100 10.88 2.22 -3.05
N ARG A 101 11.41 1.24 -3.80
CA ARG A 101 12.79 1.27 -4.31
C ARG A 101 13.02 2.41 -5.31
N MET A 102 11.98 2.78 -6.07
CA MET A 102 12.06 3.78 -7.14
C MET A 102 13.18 3.50 -8.17
N ASP A 103 13.54 2.23 -8.34
CA ASP A 103 14.55 1.79 -9.29
C ASP A 103 13.91 1.54 -10.66
N THR A 104 14.48 2.15 -11.70
CA THR A 104 14.00 2.03 -13.09
C THR A 104 14.95 1.24 -13.97
N ASP A 105 16.13 0.86 -13.49
CA ASP A 105 17.21 0.35 -14.33
C ASP A 105 16.90 -1.05 -14.90
N ASN A 106 16.01 -1.77 -14.23
CA ASN A 106 15.54 -3.10 -14.64
C ASN A 106 14.31 -3.08 -15.56
N TYR A 107 13.81 -1.89 -15.94
CA TYR A 107 12.61 -1.72 -16.75
C TYR A 107 12.88 -1.00 -18.06
N ALA A 108 12.01 -1.24 -19.04
CA ALA A 108 12.10 -0.54 -20.32
C ALA A 108 11.87 0.97 -20.10
N PRO A 109 12.55 1.86 -20.84
CA PRO A 109 12.29 3.29 -20.79
C PRO A 109 10.84 3.67 -21.14
N SER A 110 10.13 2.80 -21.85
CA SER A 110 8.72 2.93 -22.21
C SER A 110 7.75 2.31 -21.21
N ASP A 111 8.24 1.75 -20.09
CA ASP A 111 7.36 1.14 -19.08
C ASP A 111 6.39 2.20 -18.50
N PRO A 112 5.07 1.96 -18.49
CA PRO A 112 4.11 2.97 -18.06
C PRO A 112 4.16 3.30 -16.56
N LEU A 113 4.83 2.51 -15.73
CA LEU A 113 4.94 2.74 -14.29
C LEU A 113 6.38 2.80 -13.79
N PHE A 114 7.21 1.83 -14.14
CA PHE A 114 8.59 1.67 -13.64
C PHE A 114 9.65 2.30 -14.55
N SER A 115 9.26 3.27 -15.39
CA SER A 115 10.20 4.15 -16.11
C SER A 115 10.28 5.52 -15.43
N LYS A 116 11.27 6.33 -15.81
CA LYS A 116 11.34 7.74 -15.34
C LYS A 116 10.07 8.53 -15.67
N HIS A 117 9.45 8.26 -16.81
CA HIS A 117 8.20 8.92 -17.21
C HIS A 117 7.01 8.35 -16.43
N GLY A 118 6.93 7.03 -16.27
CA GLY A 118 5.90 6.37 -15.46
C GLY A 118 5.92 6.83 -14.00
N LEU A 119 7.11 6.89 -13.39
CA LEU A 119 7.29 7.39 -12.03
C LEU A 119 6.93 8.89 -11.88
N LEU A 120 6.97 9.68 -12.97
CA LEU A 120 6.54 11.07 -12.93
C LEU A 120 5.01 11.21 -12.97
N HIS A 121 4.32 10.37 -13.75
CA HIS A 121 2.90 10.56 -14.06
C HIS A 121 1.94 9.58 -13.36
N ALA A 122 2.32 8.31 -13.18
CA ALA A 122 1.49 7.29 -12.58
C ALA A 122 1.74 7.13 -11.07
N LEU A 123 2.96 7.43 -10.62
CA LEU A 123 3.37 7.23 -9.22
C LEU A 123 2.51 8.00 -8.23
N GLN A 124 2.08 9.23 -8.55
CA GLN A 124 1.27 10.03 -7.61
C GLN A 124 -0.09 9.38 -7.36
N SER A 125 -0.71 8.85 -8.41
CA SER A 125 -1.96 8.10 -8.30
C SER A 125 -1.75 6.85 -7.46
N VAL A 126 -0.70 6.06 -7.71
CA VAL A 126 -0.38 4.86 -6.91
C VAL A 126 -0.06 5.22 -5.45
N LYS A 127 0.70 6.29 -5.20
CA LYS A 127 0.98 6.80 -3.84
C LYS A 127 -0.28 7.14 -3.08
N ARG A 128 -1.25 7.79 -3.73
CA ARG A 128 -2.56 8.10 -3.12
C ARG A 128 -3.27 6.81 -2.70
N GLU A 129 -3.26 5.79 -3.54
CA GLU A 129 -3.84 4.48 -3.21
C GLU A 129 -3.11 3.82 -2.04
N MET A 130 -1.78 3.98 -1.95
CA MET A 130 -0.94 3.57 -0.82
C MET A 130 -1.01 4.49 0.40
N LEU A 131 -1.86 5.53 0.40
CA LEU A 131 -2.23 6.33 1.58
C LEU A 131 -3.69 6.15 2.02
N LEU A 132 -4.51 5.42 1.26
CA LEU A 132 -5.90 5.16 1.64
C LEU A 132 -5.95 4.43 2.98
N LEU A 133 -6.92 4.82 3.82
CA LEU A 133 -7.11 4.22 5.14
C LEU A 133 -7.48 2.72 5.05
N GLU A 134 -8.00 2.27 3.91
CA GLU A 134 -8.33 0.87 3.65
C GLU A 134 -7.24 0.10 2.88
N ILE A 135 -5.95 0.45 3.06
CA ILE A 135 -4.86 -0.39 2.57
C ILE A 135 -4.76 -1.64 3.43
N GLN A 136 -4.78 -2.78 2.76
CA GLN A 136 -4.92 -4.07 3.42
C GLN A 136 -3.69 -4.94 3.24
N VAL A 137 -2.54 -4.35 2.91
CA VAL A 137 -1.23 -5.02 2.96
C VAL A 137 -0.57 -4.68 4.29
N PRO A 138 -0.55 -5.60 5.27
CA PRO A 138 0.10 -5.35 6.54
C PRO A 138 1.59 -5.10 6.33
N LEU A 139 2.17 -4.20 7.12
CA LEU A 139 3.61 -3.94 7.15
C LEU A 139 4.44 -5.24 7.30
N LEU A 140 3.90 -6.24 8.02
CA LEU A 140 4.47 -7.58 8.12
C LEU A 140 4.89 -8.16 6.76
N VAL A 141 4.04 -8.02 5.74
CA VAL A 141 4.32 -8.54 4.39
C VAL A 141 5.56 -7.87 3.81
N LEU A 142 5.65 -6.55 3.96
CA LEU A 142 6.78 -5.75 3.47
C LEU A 142 8.08 -6.05 4.24
N LEU A 143 7.99 -6.50 5.49
CA LEU A 143 9.14 -6.94 6.29
C LEU A 143 9.58 -8.36 5.92
N LYS A 144 8.63 -9.27 5.64
CA LYS A 144 8.92 -10.68 5.40
C LYS A 144 9.43 -10.99 4.00
N ILE A 145 8.97 -10.26 2.98
CA ILE A 145 9.43 -10.49 1.59
C ILE A 145 10.95 -10.29 1.45
N PRO A 146 11.56 -9.20 1.97
CA PRO A 146 13.02 -9.01 1.90
C PRO A 146 13.83 -9.99 2.75
N GLU A 147 13.25 -10.55 3.82
CA GLU A 147 13.91 -11.54 4.69
C GLU A 147 14.12 -12.89 3.99
N VAL A 148 13.41 -13.18 2.90
CA VAL A 148 13.63 -14.41 2.12
C VAL A 148 15.04 -14.34 1.52
N PRO A 149 16.00 -15.17 1.98
CA PRO A 149 17.41 -14.96 1.68
C PRO A 149 17.68 -15.06 0.17
N SER A 150 18.28 -14.04 -0.44
CA SER A 150 18.72 -14.03 -1.84
C SER A 150 20.05 -14.80 -2.01
N THR A 151 20.32 -15.27 -3.24
CA THR A 151 21.62 -15.89 -3.58
C THR A 151 22.75 -14.86 -3.76
N GLU A 152 22.42 -13.58 -3.89
CA GLU A 152 23.38 -12.48 -3.96
C GLU A 152 23.10 -11.50 -2.80
N ALA A 153 24.16 -11.24 -2.02
CA ALA A 153 24.37 -10.27 -0.92
C ALA A 153 23.21 -10.00 0.07
N GLU A 154 23.55 -9.94 1.36
CA GLU A 154 22.65 -9.48 2.43
C GLU A 154 21.92 -8.21 2.01
N ALA A 155 20.59 -8.28 1.96
CA ALA A 155 19.77 -7.09 1.78
C ALA A 155 20.05 -6.17 2.96
N ASP A 156 20.64 -5.01 2.67
CA ASP A 156 20.67 -3.89 3.60
C ASP A 156 19.21 -3.59 3.94
N THR A 157 18.77 -4.02 5.12
CA THR A 157 17.48 -3.63 5.68
C THR A 157 17.63 -2.19 6.16
N THR A 158 17.90 -1.26 5.24
CA THR A 158 17.61 0.15 5.43
C THR A 158 16.21 0.19 6.03
N ASN A 159 16.08 0.83 7.20
CA ASN A 159 14.87 0.80 8.02
C ASN A 159 13.65 1.03 7.11
N LEU A 160 12.89 -0.03 6.81
CA LEU A 160 11.78 0.03 5.86
C LEU A 160 10.79 1.13 6.24
N MET A 161 10.69 1.43 7.54
CA MET A 161 9.89 2.54 8.04
C MET A 161 10.46 3.90 7.67
N GLU A 162 11.79 4.09 7.64
CA GLU A 162 12.42 5.32 7.16
C GLU A 162 12.23 5.48 5.66
N VAL A 163 12.38 4.42 4.87
CA VAL A 163 12.11 4.45 3.42
C VAL A 163 10.65 4.78 3.16
N TYR A 164 9.72 4.09 3.84
CA TYR A 164 8.28 4.35 3.74
C TYR A 164 7.97 5.81 4.13
N THR A 165 8.47 6.26 5.27
CA THR A 165 8.28 7.63 5.77
C THR A 165 8.84 8.66 4.79
N ALA A 166 10.06 8.48 4.30
CA ALA A 166 10.68 9.36 3.32
C ALA A 166 9.90 9.37 2.00
N PHE A 167 9.43 8.21 1.53
CA PHE A 167 8.70 8.07 0.28
C PHE A 167 7.37 8.84 0.27
N PHE A 168 6.64 8.82 1.39
CA PHE A 168 5.39 9.57 1.53
C PHE A 168 5.61 11.03 1.91
N LEU A 169 6.52 11.34 2.85
CA LEU A 169 6.74 12.72 3.29
C LEU A 169 7.46 13.58 2.24
N ASN A 170 8.42 13.03 1.48
CA ASN A 170 9.08 13.80 0.41
C ASN A 170 8.17 14.04 -0.80
N GLY A 171 7.04 13.33 -0.92
CA GLY A 171 6.03 13.56 -1.97
C GLY A 171 4.92 14.50 -1.56
N LEU A 172 4.57 14.55 -0.26
CA LEU A 172 3.53 15.41 0.29
C LEU A 172 3.96 16.88 0.50
N PHE A 173 5.27 17.18 0.50
CA PHE A 173 5.77 18.51 0.87
C PHE A 173 6.84 19.08 -0.10
N ARG A 174 6.88 18.63 -1.36
CA ARG A 174 8.11 18.77 -2.15
C ARG A 174 8.40 20.17 -2.73
N ASP A 175 7.42 21.04 -2.98
CA ASP A 175 7.70 22.45 -3.29
C ASP A 175 6.42 23.29 -3.40
N SER A 176 6.42 24.51 -2.86
CA SER A 176 5.29 25.46 -2.93
C SER A 176 5.00 25.97 -4.36
N LYS A 177 5.70 25.46 -5.38
CA LYS A 177 5.62 25.92 -6.77
C LYS A 177 4.79 24.99 -7.68
N ASP A 178 4.50 23.77 -7.24
CA ASP A 178 3.57 22.86 -7.95
C ASP A 178 2.09 23.14 -7.62
N VAL A 179 1.84 24.05 -6.67
CA VAL A 179 0.50 24.59 -6.33
C VAL A 179 -0.20 25.21 -7.56
N HIS A 180 0.52 25.51 -8.64
CA HIS A 180 -0.04 26.08 -9.87
C HIS A 180 -0.14 25.12 -11.06
N ASN A 181 0.15 23.83 -10.90
CA ASN A 181 -0.10 22.88 -11.99
C ASN A 181 -1.62 22.64 -12.12
N PRO A 182 -2.27 23.02 -13.25
CA PRO A 182 -3.73 22.93 -13.40
C PRO A 182 -4.27 21.50 -13.32
N VAL A 183 -3.44 20.49 -13.61
CA VAL A 183 -3.78 19.07 -13.50
C VAL A 183 -3.73 18.60 -12.03
N PHE A 184 -2.87 19.23 -11.22
CA PHE A 184 -2.68 18.92 -9.79
C PHE A 184 -3.79 19.55 -8.93
N MET A 185 -4.24 20.76 -9.26
CA MET A 185 -5.34 21.42 -8.53
C MET A 185 -6.70 20.75 -8.75
N TRP A 186 -7.01 20.27 -9.96
CA TRP A 186 -8.35 19.72 -10.27
C TRP A 186 -8.69 18.41 -9.54
N HIS A 187 -7.69 17.66 -9.06
CA HIS A 187 -7.91 16.37 -8.39
C HIS A 187 -7.71 16.42 -6.87
N HIS A 188 -7.23 17.52 -6.30
CA HIS A 188 -6.92 17.63 -4.87
C HIS A 188 -7.74 18.68 -4.12
N GLN A 189 -8.55 19.51 -4.81
CA GLN A 189 -9.30 20.56 -4.13
C GLN A 189 -10.61 20.10 -3.47
N ASP A 190 -11.10 18.89 -3.76
CA ASP A 190 -12.44 18.50 -3.32
C ASP A 190 -12.52 17.44 -2.19
N ASN A 191 -11.53 16.58 -1.94
CA ASN A 191 -11.76 15.41 -1.05
C ASN A 191 -10.68 15.10 0.01
N LEU A 192 -9.59 15.85 0.11
CA LEU A 192 -8.61 15.65 1.18
C LEU A 192 -8.31 17.01 1.76
N GLY A 193 -8.61 17.21 3.05
CA GLY A 193 -8.31 18.43 3.79
C GLY A 193 -6.83 18.81 3.71
N SER A 194 -6.45 19.91 4.36
CA SER A 194 -5.10 20.46 4.20
C SER A 194 -4.03 19.38 4.39
N GLU A 195 -2.92 19.44 3.65
CA GLU A 195 -1.85 18.42 3.67
C GLU A 195 -1.33 18.13 5.11
N LYS A 196 -1.46 19.12 6.01
CA LYS A 196 -1.20 18.99 7.46
C LYS A 196 -2.16 18.04 8.16
N ASP A 197 -3.43 18.03 7.78
CA ASP A 197 -4.48 17.19 8.37
C ASP A 197 -4.26 15.73 7.99
N VAL A 198 -3.87 15.46 6.73
CA VAL A 198 -3.54 14.11 6.25
C VAL A 198 -2.30 13.56 6.97
N ALA A 199 -1.24 14.37 7.09
CA ALA A 199 -0.03 13.97 7.82
C ALA A 199 -0.29 13.73 9.32
N ASN A 200 -1.21 14.49 9.94
CA ASN A 200 -1.59 14.30 11.33
C ASN A 200 -2.45 13.04 11.53
N LEU A 201 -3.38 12.74 10.62
CA LEU A 201 -4.17 11.50 10.61
C LEU A 201 -3.26 10.26 10.53
N PHE A 202 -2.25 10.30 9.66
CA PHE A 202 -1.29 9.20 9.53
C PHE A 202 -0.42 9.03 10.78
N ARG A 203 -0.09 10.14 11.47
CA ARG A 203 0.64 10.08 12.74
C ARG A 203 -0.19 9.47 13.86
N GLN A 204 -1.48 9.81 13.92
CA GLN A 204 -2.40 9.31 14.94
C GLN A 204 -2.68 7.81 14.78
N SER A 205 -2.82 7.31 13.55
CA SER A 205 -3.08 5.88 13.29
C SER A 205 -1.90 4.97 13.65
N VAL A 206 -0.66 5.47 13.52
CA VAL A 206 0.56 4.75 13.92
C VAL A 206 0.76 4.71 15.44
N THR A 207 0.14 5.64 16.18
CA THR A 207 0.26 5.74 17.66
C THR A 207 -0.88 5.11 18.45
N LEU A 208 -1.88 4.49 17.81
CA LEU A 208 -2.95 3.81 18.55
C LEU A 208 -2.41 2.54 19.22
N ASP A 209 -2.05 2.69 20.49
CA ASP A 209 -1.75 1.62 21.43
C ASP A 209 -2.96 0.66 21.49
N PRO A 210 -2.78 -0.67 21.31
CA PRO A 210 -3.88 -1.63 21.26
C PRO A 210 -4.76 -1.69 22.52
N GLU A 211 -4.32 -1.08 23.62
CA GLU A 211 -5.09 -0.98 24.87
C GLU A 211 -5.81 0.36 25.08
N SER A 212 -5.70 1.31 24.15
CA SER A 212 -6.48 2.55 24.22
C SER A 212 -7.94 2.29 23.78
N SER A 213 -8.76 1.85 24.72
CA SER A 213 -10.21 1.91 24.62
C SER A 213 -10.62 3.37 24.35
N LEU A 214 -10.99 3.68 23.11
CA LEU A 214 -11.67 4.93 22.75
C LEU A 214 -13.03 4.98 23.46
N GLU A 215 -13.05 5.51 24.68
CA GLU A 215 -14.22 6.22 25.16
C GLU A 215 -14.42 7.43 24.24
N MET A 216 -15.38 7.32 23.31
CA MET A 216 -15.79 8.45 22.50
C MET A 216 -16.42 9.52 23.42
N PRO A 217 -15.93 10.77 23.42
CA PRO A 217 -16.60 11.84 24.16
C PRO A 217 -17.97 12.10 23.54
N ASN A 218 -19.00 12.15 24.38
CA ASN A 218 -20.38 12.50 24.02
C ASN A 218 -20.44 13.77 23.17
N MET A 219 -20.60 13.62 21.85
CA MET A 219 -20.94 14.73 20.97
C MET A 219 -22.46 14.93 20.96
N ILE A 220 -22.87 15.83 21.85
CA ILE A 220 -23.95 16.81 21.75
C ILE A 220 -24.94 16.57 20.60
N ALA A 221 -26.14 16.15 20.98
CA ALA A 221 -27.33 16.21 20.15
C ALA A 221 -27.61 17.65 19.69
N ILE A 222 -27.61 17.88 18.39
CA ILE A 222 -28.30 19.06 17.82
C ILE A 222 -29.71 18.59 17.47
N LYS A 223 -30.67 19.05 18.28
CA LYS A 223 -32.10 18.94 18.03
C LYS A 223 -32.53 19.93 16.95
N ASN A 224 -33.36 19.41 16.05
CA ASN A 224 -34.32 20.04 15.14
C ASN A 224 -33.77 20.84 13.97
#